data_AF-A0A5S4FFH1-F1
#
_entry.id   AF-A0A5S4FFH1-F1
#
_cell.length_a   1.000
_cell.length_b   1.000
_cell.length_c   1.000
_cell.angle_alpha   90.00
_cell.angle_beta   90.00
_cell.angle_gamma   90.00
#
_symmetry.space_group_name_H-M   'P 1'
#
loop_
_entity.id
_entity.type
_entity.pdbx_description
1 polymer ?
#
loop_
_entity_poly.entity_id
_entity_poly.type
_entity_poly.pdbx_seq_one_letter_code
_entity_poly.pdbx_strand_id
1 'polypeptide(L)' 'MLRERVAALVAQASDGELTTAEVLAADCSLTALGLTSLGYIRLIDTIEEEFGFDIELDGSLDTLDGLVDHLSRLAGRPS' A
#
# COMPACT_ATOMS: atom_id res chain seq x y z
N MET A 1 -13.08 0.76 -4.38
CA MET A 1 -13.42 0.66 -2.93
C MET A 1 -12.17 0.45 -2.08
N LEU A 2 -11.61 -0.77 -1.90
CA LEU A 2 -10.36 -0.96 -1.16
C LEU A 2 -9.11 -0.67 -2.01
N ARG A 3 -9.03 -1.22 -3.23
CA ARG A 3 -7.90 -1.01 -4.16
C ARG A 3 -7.58 0.47 -4.39
N GLU A 4 -8.60 1.27 -4.69
CA GLU A 4 -8.45 2.73 -4.88
C GLU A 4 -7.99 3.42 -3.59
N ARG A 5 -8.41 2.94 -2.43
CA ARG A 5 -8.00 3.50 -1.15
C ARG A 5 -6.53 3.21 -0.88
N VAL A 6 -6.10 1.95 -1.05
CA VAL A 6 -4.69 1.57 -0.93
C VAL A 6 -3.83 2.35 -1.92
N ALA A 7 -4.27 2.50 -3.17
CA ALA A 7 -3.55 3.30 -4.16
C ALA A 7 -3.42 4.79 -3.75
N ALA A 8 -4.44 5.35 -3.08
CA ALA A 8 -4.36 6.70 -2.54
C ALA A 8 -3.36 6.81 -1.39
N LEU A 9 -3.27 5.79 -0.52
CA LEU A 9 -2.28 5.75 0.56
C LEU A 9 -0.85 5.60 0.03
N VAL A 10 -0.65 4.77 -0.99
CA VAL A 10 0.65 4.66 -1.69
C VAL A 10 1.05 6.00 -2.29
N ALA A 11 0.13 6.69 -2.96
CA ALA A 11 0.39 8.02 -3.51
C ALA A 11 0.74 9.03 -2.40
N GLN A 12 0.03 9.02 -1.27
CA GLN A 12 0.32 9.86 -0.12
C GLN A 12 1.70 9.58 0.50
N ALA A 13 2.07 8.31 0.62
CA ALA A 13 3.35 7.87 1.17
C ALA A 13 4.55 8.16 0.24
N SER A 14 4.29 8.34 -1.06
CA SER A 14 5.30 8.64 -2.08
C SER A 14 5.79 10.10 -2.11
N ASP A 15 5.38 10.95 -1.15
CA ASP A 15 5.70 12.39 -1.15
C ASP A 15 5.28 13.14 -2.44
N GLY A 16 4.28 12.61 -3.16
CA GLY A 16 3.81 13.16 -4.42
C GLY A 16 4.60 12.73 -5.66
N GLU A 17 5.52 11.78 -5.53
CA GLU A 17 6.20 11.15 -6.67
C GLU A 17 5.27 10.24 -7.48
N LEU A 18 4.25 9.68 -6.84
CA LEU A 18 3.26 8.82 -7.46
C LEU A 18 1.86 9.40 -7.31
N THR A 19 1.08 9.37 -8.39
CA THR A 19 -0.36 9.65 -8.34
C THR A 19 -1.17 8.37 -8.13
N THR A 20 -2.36 8.50 -7.55
CA THR A 20 -3.27 7.36 -7.38
C THR A 20 -3.59 6.66 -8.70
N ALA A 21 -3.70 7.43 -9.80
CA ALA A 21 -3.98 6.89 -11.12
C ALA A 21 -2.81 6.04 -11.67
N GLU A 22 -1.57 6.49 -11.47
CA GLU A 22 -0.37 5.73 -11.86
C GLU A 22 -0.26 4.43 -11.06
N VAL A 23 -0.49 4.50 -9.75
CA VAL A 23 -0.49 3.31 -8.88
C VAL A 23 -1.58 2.32 -9.28
N LEU A 24 -2.78 2.80 -9.63
CA LEU A 24 -3.88 1.94 -10.08
C LEU A 24 -3.63 1.29 -11.45
N ALA A 25 -2.93 2.00 -12.34
CA ALA A 25 -2.60 1.52 -13.68
C ALA A 25 -1.34 0.64 -13.72
N ALA A 26 -0.60 0.58 -12.62
CA ALA A 26 0.64 -0.18 -12.53
C ALA A 26 0.40 -1.68 -12.48
N ASP A 27 1.25 -2.40 -13.23
CA ASP A 27 1.33 -3.87 -13.26
C ASP A 27 2.73 -4.35 -12.80
N CYS A 28 3.44 -3.49 -12.06
CA CYS A 28 4.78 -3.74 -11.56
C CYS A 28 4.85 -3.47 -10.05
N SER A 29 6.03 -3.70 -9.46
CA SER A 29 6.24 -3.43 -8.04
C SER A 29 6.20 -1.93 -7.74
N LEU A 30 5.82 -1.57 -6.51
CA LEU A 30 5.84 -0.18 -6.03
C LEU A 30 7.26 0.37 -6.06
N THR A 31 8.27 -0.45 -5.76
CA THR A 31 9.69 -0.08 -5.96
C THR A 31 10.02 0.26 -7.41
N ALA A 32 9.47 -0.47 -8.39
CA ALA A 32 9.66 -0.19 -9.81
C ALA A 32 8.90 1.05 -10.27
N LEU A 33 7.78 1.39 -9.62
CA LEU A 33 7.10 2.68 -9.81
C LEU A 33 7.92 3.86 -9.27
N GLY A 34 8.79 3.63 -8.29
CA GLY A 34 9.60 4.67 -7.67
C GLY A 34 9.39 4.79 -6.16
N LEU A 35 8.56 3.94 -5.54
CA LEU A 35 8.40 3.94 -4.09
C LEU A 35 9.71 3.57 -3.41
N THR A 36 10.27 4.52 -2.69
CA THR A 36 11.52 4.35 -1.95
C THR A 36 11.32 3.53 -0.69
N SER A 37 12.40 3.02 -0.10
CA SER A 37 12.34 2.34 1.21
C SER A 37 11.74 3.22 2.31
N LEU A 38 11.96 4.54 2.26
CA LEU A 38 11.32 5.49 3.17
C LEU A 38 9.82 5.64 2.89
N GLY A 39 9.43 5.64 1.61
CA GLY A 39 8.03 5.61 1.19
C GLY A 39 7.30 4.37 1.72
N TYR A 40 7.95 3.21 1.75
CA TYR A 40 7.37 2.00 2.37
C TYR A 40 7.13 2.15 3.87
N ILE A 41 8.08 2.71 4.62
CA ILE A 41 7.91 2.93 6.06
C ILE A 41 6.70 3.84 6.32
N ARG A 42 6.62 4.96 5.60
CA ARG A 42 5.47 5.88 5.72
C ARG A 42 4.15 5.27 5.28
N LEU A 43 4.20 4.41 4.26
CA LEU A 43 3.02 3.69 3.78
C LEU A 43 2.45 2.81 4.88
N ILE A 44 3.29 2.05 5.58
CA ILE A 44 2.88 1.24 6.74
C ILE A 44 2.24 2.14 7.77
N ASP A 45 2.96 3.16 8.27
CA ASP A 45 2.46 4.07 9.29
C ASP A 45 1.06 4.61 8.93
N THR A 46 0.88 5.03 7.68
CA THR A 46 -0.39 5.55 7.18
C THR A 46 -1.50 4.49 7.14
N ILE A 47 -1.19 3.27 6.72
CA ILE A 47 -2.16 2.17 6.68
C ILE A 47 -2.51 1.71 8.10
N GLU A 48 -1.54 1.61 9.00
CA GLU A 48 -1.76 1.26 10.41
C GLU A 48 -2.63 2.31 11.10
N GLU A 49 -2.37 3.60 10.86
CA GLU A 49 -3.21 4.70 11.35
C GLU A 49 -4.63 4.66 10.77
N GLU A 50 -4.77 4.35 9.47
CA GLU A 50 -6.07 4.36 8.81
C GLU A 50 -6.95 3.17 9.19
N PHE A 51 -6.38 1.97 9.25
CA PHE A 51 -7.13 0.74 9.44
C PHE A 51 -7.02 0.14 10.84
N GLY A 52 -6.05 0.60 11.66
CA GLY A 52 -5.79 0.08 12.99
C GLY A 52 -5.18 -1.33 12.99
N PHE A 53 -4.52 -1.71 11.90
CA PHE A 53 -3.78 -2.98 11.79
C PHE A 53 -2.30 -2.76 12.08
N ASP A 54 -1.61 -3.84 12.46
CA ASP A 54 -0.13 -3.90 12.56
C ASP A 54 0.35 -4.67 11.33
N ILE A 55 1.18 -4.03 10.49
CA ILE A 55 1.59 -4.55 9.18
C ILE A 55 3.10 -4.74 9.16
N GLU A 56 3.50 -5.99 8.94
CA GLU A 56 4.89 -6.35 8.78
C GLU A 56 5.28 -6.32 7.30
N LEU A 57 6.33 -5.57 6.94
CA LEU A 57 6.88 -5.61 5.58
C LEU A 57 7.45 -7.00 5.29
N ASP A 58 6.77 -7.73 4.42
CA ASP A 58 7.32 -8.87 3.73
C ASP A 58 7.35 -8.60 2.21
N GLY A 59 8.16 -9.38 1.47
CA GLY A 59 8.28 -9.23 0.02
C GLY A 59 6.99 -9.52 -0.76
N SER A 60 5.89 -9.90 -0.11
CA SER A 60 4.58 -10.05 -0.77
C SER A 60 3.82 -8.72 -0.87
N LEU A 61 4.27 -7.68 -0.18
CA LEU A 61 3.69 -6.32 -0.21
C LEU A 61 4.31 -5.41 -1.29
N ASP A 62 5.09 -5.99 -2.20
CA ASP A 62 5.80 -5.25 -3.24
C ASP A 62 4.89 -4.73 -4.35
N THR A 63 3.63 -5.17 -4.43
CA THR A 63 2.66 -4.77 -5.45
C THR A 63 1.38 -4.23 -4.82
N LEU A 64 0.64 -3.40 -5.56
CA LEU A 64 -0.68 -2.93 -5.13
C LEU A 64 -1.62 -4.11 -4.83
N ASP A 65 -1.59 -5.15 -5.68
CA ASP A 65 -2.41 -6.35 -5.52
C ASP A 65 -2.07 -7.09 -4.23
N GLY A 66 -0.78 -7.30 -3.96
CA GLY A 66 -0.30 -7.93 -2.73
C GLY A 66 -0.76 -7.19 -1.47
N LEU A 67 -0.67 -5.86 -1.46
CA LEU A 67 -1.16 -5.00 -0.38
C LEU A 67 -2.68 -5.14 -0.18
N VAL A 68 -3.46 -5.06 -1.26
CA VAL A 68 -4.92 -5.18 -1.19
C VAL A 68 -5.34 -6.57 -0.67
N ASP A 69 -4.67 -7.63 -1.12
CA ASP A 69 -4.92 -9.00 -0.68
C ASP A 69 -4.51 -9.21 0.78
N HIS A 70 -3.42 -8.59 1.23
CA HIS A 70 -3.00 -8.64 2.63
C HIS A 70 -4.02 -7.94 3.53
N LEU A 71 -4.42 -6.72 3.18
CA LEU A 71 -5.40 -5.95 3.94
C LEU A 71 -6.78 -6.59 3.97
N SER A 72 -7.20 -7.19 2.85
CA SER A 72 -8.47 -7.94 2.79
C SER A 72 -8.46 -9.14 3.74
N ARG A 73 -7.31 -9.81 3.90
CA ARG A 73 -7.14 -10.91 4.85
C ARG A 73 -7.18 -10.46 6.31
N LEU A 74 -6.59 -9.30 6.61
CA LEU A 74 -6.63 -8.70 7.95
C LEU A 74 -8.05 -8.26 8.32
N ALA A 75 -8.74 -7.57 7.43
CA ALA A 75 -10.12 -7.13 7.62
C ALA A 75 -11.13 -8.29 7.71
N GLY A 76 -10.81 -9.43 7.08
CA GLY A 76 -11.64 -10.63 7.09
C GLY A 76 -11.44 -11.56 8.29
N ARG A 77 -10.45 -11.32 9.17
CA ARG A 77 -10.27 -12.12 10.39
C ARG A 77 -11.29 -11.67 11.45
N PRO A 78 -12.25 -12.52 11.85
CA PRO A 78 -13.09 -12.21 13.00
C PRO A 78 -12.21 -12.14 14.25
N SER A 79 -12.37 -11.04 15.00
CA SER A 79 -11.75 -10.80 16.31
C SER A 79 -12.18 -11.84 17.34
#